data_AF-A0A536APT5-F1
#
_entry.id   AF-A0A536APT5-F1
#
_cell.length_a   1.000
_cell.length_b   1.000
_cell.length_c   1.000
_cell.angle_alpha   90.00
_cell.angle_beta   90.00
_cell.angle_gamma   90.00
#
_symmetry.space_group_name_H-M   'P 1'
#
loop_
_entity.id
_entity.type
_entity.pdbx_description
1 polymer ?
#
loop_
_entity_poly.entity_id
_entity_poly.type
_entity_poly.pdbx_seq_one_letter_code
_entity_poly.pdbx_strand_id
1 'polypeptide(L)'
;LIVTGGNHAGEFLPLLGNGSAFGLKHLDYTHQERAAGIADALALARHFVGGDDVCVLLADNIFEFSIRPTVERFEAQGGGARVILAGVDHPEHYGVPVFRDGRIERIEEKPAVPASRYAVTGCYLYDNLVFEVVKGLQPSARGELEITDVNNAYLRRGRLQHDVIDGYWADCGESFDSLLRANVLVKENGANKPVTEPARLSA
;
A
#
# COMPACT_ATOMS: atom_id res chain seq x y z
N LEU A 1 -0.61 6.96 -12.81
CA LEU A 1 -0.60 5.70 -13.58
C LEU A 1 -1.58 4.71 -12.94
N ILE A 2 -2.44 4.09 -13.75
CA ILE A 2 -3.24 2.94 -13.37
C ILE A 2 -2.60 1.71 -13.99
N VAL A 3 -2.15 0.79 -13.14
CA VAL A 3 -1.70 -0.54 -13.58
C VAL A 3 -2.92 -1.46 -13.55
N THR A 4 -3.27 -2.04 -14.68
CA THR A 4 -4.41 -2.94 -14.81
C THR A 4 -4.01 -4.20 -15.55
N GLY A 5 -4.78 -5.28 -15.43
CA GLY A 5 -4.49 -6.57 -16.04
C GLY A 5 -5.78 -7.33 -16.37
N GLY A 6 -5.62 -8.47 -17.05
CA GLY A 6 -6.73 -9.36 -17.37
C GLY A 6 -7.78 -8.77 -18.32
N ASN A 7 -8.95 -9.42 -18.35
CA ASN A 7 -9.98 -9.18 -19.37
C ASN A 7 -10.77 -7.88 -19.20
N HIS A 8 -10.65 -7.21 -18.06
CA HIS A 8 -11.43 -6.01 -17.71
C HIS A 8 -10.63 -4.71 -17.77
N ALA A 9 -9.38 -4.75 -18.23
CA ALA A 9 -8.51 -3.57 -18.33
C ALA A 9 -9.15 -2.41 -19.13
N GLY A 10 -9.93 -2.73 -20.16
CA GLY A 10 -10.61 -1.75 -20.99
C GLY A 10 -11.74 -0.98 -20.28
N GLU A 11 -12.26 -1.48 -19.15
CA GLU A 11 -13.37 -0.86 -18.42
C GLU A 11 -12.96 0.40 -17.65
N PHE A 12 -11.67 0.57 -17.35
CA PHE A 12 -11.17 1.76 -16.66
C PHE A 12 -11.20 3.02 -17.53
N LEU A 13 -11.00 2.90 -18.84
CA LEU A 13 -11.01 4.04 -19.77
C LEU A 13 -12.35 4.78 -19.82
N PRO A 14 -13.52 4.13 -20.04
CA PRO A 14 -14.80 4.83 -20.02
C PRO A 14 -15.17 5.35 -18.62
N LEU A 15 -14.65 4.75 -17.55
CA LEU A 15 -14.91 5.17 -16.17
C LEU A 15 -14.12 6.43 -15.77
N LEU A 16 -12.82 6.46 -16.08
CA LEU A 16 -11.89 7.46 -15.55
C LEU A 16 -11.36 8.44 -16.62
N GLY A 17 -11.49 8.10 -17.90
CA GLY A 17 -11.04 8.92 -19.01
C GLY A 17 -9.56 9.28 -18.91
N ASN A 18 -9.22 10.54 -19.15
CA ASN A 18 -7.88 11.07 -18.94
C ASN A 18 -7.68 11.70 -17.53
N GLY A 19 -8.64 11.50 -16.62
CA GLY A 19 -8.61 12.04 -15.26
C GLY A 19 -9.04 13.50 -15.11
N SER A 20 -9.37 14.22 -16.20
CA SER A 20 -9.73 15.65 -16.11
C SER A 20 -10.97 15.92 -15.27
N ALA A 21 -11.93 14.97 -15.23
CA ALA A 21 -13.12 15.04 -14.38
C ALA A 21 -12.78 15.07 -12.87
N PHE A 22 -11.59 14.60 -12.49
CA PHE A 22 -11.09 14.57 -11.11
C PHE A 22 -10.00 15.64 -10.85
N GLY A 23 -9.81 16.58 -11.78
CA GLY A 23 -8.79 17.63 -11.65
C GLY A 23 -7.35 17.18 -11.92
N LEU A 24 -7.15 15.98 -12.47
CA LEU A 24 -5.82 15.51 -12.87
C LEU A 24 -5.39 16.17 -14.19
N LYS A 25 -4.09 16.46 -14.32
CA LYS A 25 -3.51 16.98 -15.58
C LYS A 25 -3.43 15.88 -16.66
N HIS A 26 -3.18 14.65 -16.24
CA HIS A 26 -3.09 13.46 -17.10
C HIS A 26 -3.32 12.21 -16.25
N LEU A 27 -3.79 11.13 -16.88
CA LEU A 27 -3.96 9.82 -16.27
C LEU A 27 -3.47 8.76 -17.27
N ASP A 28 -2.33 8.15 -16.94
CA ASP A 28 -1.75 7.07 -17.74
C ASP A 28 -2.26 5.71 -17.31
N TYR A 29 -2.21 4.76 -18.25
CA TYR A 29 -2.59 3.37 -18.05
C TYR A 29 -1.45 2.47 -18.51
N THR A 30 -1.21 1.37 -17.82
CA THR A 30 -0.30 0.31 -18.26
C THR A 30 -0.91 -1.07 -17.97
N HIS A 31 -0.40 -2.07 -18.67
CA HIS A 31 -0.90 -3.44 -18.61
C HIS A 31 0.07 -4.36 -17.88
N GLN A 32 -0.39 -5.04 -16.84
CA GLN A 32 0.30 -6.14 -16.18
C GLN A 32 -0.19 -7.46 -16.79
N GLU A 33 0.68 -8.13 -17.56
CA GLU A 33 0.32 -9.34 -18.34
C GLU A 33 -0.09 -10.52 -17.45
N ARG A 34 0.57 -10.68 -16.30
CA ARG A 34 0.34 -11.76 -15.35
C ARG A 34 0.33 -11.19 -13.93
N ALA A 35 -0.49 -11.75 -13.05
CA ALA A 35 -0.51 -11.39 -11.63
C ALA A 35 0.74 -11.93 -10.91
N ALA A 36 1.91 -11.38 -11.24
CA ALA A 36 3.21 -11.77 -10.69
C ALA A 36 3.57 -11.00 -9.40
N GLY A 37 2.57 -10.47 -8.70
CA GLY A 37 2.73 -9.72 -7.46
C GLY A 37 2.75 -8.20 -7.62
N ILE A 38 2.63 -7.50 -6.48
CA ILE A 38 2.54 -6.03 -6.41
C ILE A 38 3.86 -5.37 -6.84
N ALA A 39 5.00 -5.97 -6.51
CA ALA A 39 6.30 -5.40 -6.89
C ALA A 39 6.54 -5.47 -8.41
N ASP A 40 5.95 -6.46 -9.11
CA ASP A 40 5.96 -6.52 -10.58
C ASP A 40 5.14 -5.37 -11.19
N ALA A 41 3.94 -5.11 -10.67
CA ALA A 41 3.13 -3.95 -11.07
C ALA A 41 3.87 -2.62 -10.84
N LEU A 42 4.57 -2.50 -9.70
CA LEU A 42 5.39 -1.33 -9.39
C LEU A 42 6.54 -1.17 -10.40
N ALA A 43 7.17 -2.26 -10.84
CA ALA A 43 8.25 -2.19 -11.84
C ALA A 43 7.80 -1.51 -13.15
N LEU A 44 6.57 -1.77 -13.58
CA LEU A 44 5.96 -1.16 -14.79
C LEU A 44 5.85 0.36 -14.68
N ALA A 45 5.81 0.90 -13.46
CA ALA A 45 5.71 2.34 -13.22
C ALA A 45 7.04 3.10 -13.35
N ARG A 46 8.19 2.41 -13.51
CA ARG A 46 9.52 3.04 -13.51
C ARG A 46 9.64 4.23 -14.47
N HIS A 47 9.17 4.07 -15.70
CA HIS A 47 9.24 5.15 -16.69
C HIS A 47 8.28 6.29 -16.41
N PHE A 48 7.11 6.00 -15.83
CA PHE A 48 6.13 7.00 -15.45
C PHE A 48 6.62 7.85 -14.27
N VAL A 49 7.18 7.20 -13.24
CA VAL A 49 7.68 7.88 -12.04
C VAL A 49 8.98 8.65 -12.32
N GLY A 50 9.83 8.17 -13.23
CA GLY A 50 11.06 8.87 -13.59
C GLY A 50 12.03 8.97 -12.41
N GLY A 51 12.34 10.20 -11.98
CA GLY A 51 13.23 10.48 -10.84
C GLY A 51 12.49 10.85 -9.54
N ASP A 52 11.16 10.88 -9.56
CA ASP A 52 10.36 11.29 -8.41
C ASP A 52 10.14 10.13 -7.43
N ASP A 53 9.56 10.47 -6.27
CA ASP A 53 9.03 9.52 -5.31
C ASP A 53 7.64 9.00 -5.75
N VAL A 54 7.21 7.86 -5.21
CA VAL A 54 5.97 7.20 -5.60
C VAL A 54 5.11 6.79 -4.41
N CYS A 55 3.81 7.06 -4.51
CA CYS A 55 2.78 6.47 -3.66
C CYS A 55 2.06 5.37 -4.44
N VAL A 56 2.10 4.15 -3.90
CA VAL A 56 1.42 2.96 -4.43
C VAL A 56 0.20 2.70 -3.56
N LEU A 57 -0.97 2.60 -4.18
CA LEU A 57 -2.23 2.28 -3.51
C LEU A 57 -2.90 1.11 -4.26
N LEU A 58 -3.16 0.01 -3.55
CA LEU A 58 -3.93 -1.11 -4.09
C LEU A 58 -5.39 -0.67 -4.28
N ALA A 59 -5.99 -1.03 -5.42
CA ALA A 59 -7.26 -0.46 -5.87
C ALA A 59 -8.49 -0.91 -5.05
N ASP A 60 -8.35 -1.99 -4.30
CA ASP A 60 -9.37 -2.58 -3.41
C ASP A 60 -9.25 -2.11 -1.95
N ASN A 61 -8.31 -1.20 -1.65
CA ASN A 61 -8.07 -0.72 -0.30
C ASN A 61 -8.83 0.59 -0.02
N ILE A 62 -9.60 0.60 1.08
CA ILE A 62 -10.37 1.76 1.52
C ILE A 62 -9.91 2.18 2.92
N PHE A 63 -9.72 3.50 3.10
CA PHE A 63 -9.33 4.11 4.37
C PHE A 63 -10.44 5.03 4.89
N GLU A 64 -10.76 4.93 6.17
CA GLU A 64 -11.70 5.83 6.84
C GLU A 64 -11.22 7.29 6.78
N PHE A 65 -9.94 7.49 7.05
CA PHE A 65 -9.29 8.79 7.06
C PHE A 65 -8.27 8.94 5.93
N SER A 66 -8.03 10.18 5.56
CA SER A 66 -7.12 10.55 4.48
C SER A 66 -5.68 10.15 4.81
N ILE A 67 -4.99 9.59 3.83
CA ILE A 67 -3.55 9.27 3.92
C ILE A 67 -2.65 10.52 3.82
N ARG A 68 -3.22 11.72 3.63
CA ARG A 68 -2.48 12.97 3.47
C ARG A 68 -1.41 13.20 4.55
N PRO A 69 -1.66 13.00 5.86
CA PRO A 69 -0.62 13.18 6.87
C PRO A 69 0.54 12.20 6.74
N THR A 70 0.29 10.98 6.25
CA THR A 70 1.35 9.99 5.97
C THR A 70 2.22 10.47 4.81
N VAL A 71 1.61 11.04 3.76
CA VAL A 71 2.33 11.63 2.62
C VAL A 71 3.21 12.79 3.10
N GLU A 72 2.67 13.70 3.89
CA GLU A 72 3.44 14.84 4.44
C GLU A 72 4.60 14.39 5.34
N ARG A 73 4.40 13.35 6.17
CA ARG A 73 5.47 12.77 6.99
C ARG A 73 6.53 12.04 6.15
N PHE A 74 6.15 11.45 5.02
CA PHE A 74 7.08 10.84 4.07
C PHE A 74 7.93 11.92 3.38
N GLU A 75 7.32 13.01 2.91
CA GLU A 75 8.06 14.14 2.33
C GLU A 75 9.05 14.74 3.34
N ALA A 76 8.63 14.91 4.60
CA ALA A 76 9.50 15.40 5.67
C ALA A 76 10.61 14.42 6.09
N GLN A 77 10.50 13.13 5.73
CA GLN A 77 11.48 12.09 6.04
C GLN A 77 12.80 12.29 5.27
N GLY A 78 12.76 12.94 4.11
CA GLY A 78 13.94 13.17 3.25
C GLY A 78 14.39 11.94 2.47
N GLY A 79 13.50 10.95 2.28
CA GLY A 79 13.72 9.75 1.48
C GLY A 79 13.58 8.43 2.26
N GLY A 80 13.60 7.31 1.56
CA GLY A 80 13.37 5.97 2.07
C GLY A 80 12.00 5.41 1.70
N ALA A 81 11.39 4.67 2.61
CA ALA A 81 10.05 4.12 2.47
C ALA A 81 9.20 4.50 3.68
N ARG A 82 7.89 4.58 3.48
CA ARG A 82 6.91 4.68 4.56
C ARG A 82 5.72 3.79 4.25
N VAL A 83 5.34 2.96 5.22
CA VAL A 83 4.16 2.09 5.13
C VAL A 83 3.11 2.50 6.15
N ILE A 84 1.87 2.12 5.90
CA ILE A 84 0.76 2.36 6.80
C ILE A 84 0.35 1.03 7.43
N LEU A 85 0.22 0.99 8.76
CA LEU A 85 -0.24 -0.14 9.54
C LEU A 85 -1.68 0.04 10.01
N ALA A 86 -2.43 -1.04 10.05
CA ALA A 86 -3.77 -1.10 10.62
C ALA A 86 -3.89 -2.28 11.59
N GLY A 87 -4.65 -2.10 12.68
CA GLY A 87 -5.01 -3.21 13.55
C GLY A 87 -6.09 -4.07 12.89
N VAL A 88 -5.90 -5.39 12.86
CA VAL A 88 -6.82 -6.33 12.20
C VAL A 88 -7.11 -7.55 13.07
N ASP A 89 -8.25 -8.19 12.79
CA ASP A 89 -8.69 -9.41 13.47
C ASP A 89 -7.94 -10.65 12.95
N HIS A 90 -7.59 -10.67 11.66
CA HIS A 90 -6.97 -11.79 10.94
C HIS A 90 -5.63 -11.41 10.28
N PRO A 91 -4.57 -11.11 11.06
CA PRO A 91 -3.29 -10.66 10.53
C PRO A 91 -2.57 -11.70 9.63
N GLU A 92 -2.91 -12.99 9.74
CA GLU A 92 -2.35 -14.09 8.94
C GLU A 92 -2.57 -13.95 7.42
N HIS A 93 -3.50 -13.09 6.99
CA HIS A 93 -3.77 -12.84 5.57
C HIS A 93 -2.86 -11.77 4.93
N TYR A 94 -2.03 -11.10 5.74
CA TYR A 94 -1.30 -9.89 5.33
C TYR A 94 0.20 -9.95 5.65
N GLY A 95 0.91 -8.89 5.27
CA GLY A 95 2.26 -8.62 5.78
C GLY A 95 2.21 -8.16 7.24
N VAL A 96 2.75 -8.93 8.17
CA VAL A 96 2.70 -8.65 9.61
C VAL A 96 4.05 -8.12 10.10
N PRO A 97 4.11 -6.89 10.66
CA PRO A 97 5.33 -6.38 11.23
C PRO A 97 5.65 -7.08 12.56
N VAL A 98 6.93 -7.45 12.70
CA VAL A 98 7.52 -7.89 13.97
C VAL A 98 8.22 -6.69 14.59
N PHE A 99 7.84 -6.36 15.82
CA PHE A 99 8.39 -5.19 16.51
C PHE A 99 9.54 -5.57 17.46
N ARG A 100 10.54 -4.69 17.53
CA ARG A 100 11.62 -4.73 18.51
C ARG A 100 11.97 -3.30 18.92
N ASP A 101 11.99 -3.04 20.22
CA ASP A 101 12.31 -1.72 20.79
C ASP A 101 11.47 -0.57 20.19
N GLY A 102 10.17 -0.84 19.95
CA GLY A 102 9.23 0.13 19.37
C GLY A 102 9.41 0.40 17.87
N ARG A 103 10.26 -0.37 17.17
CA ARG A 103 10.48 -0.27 15.71
C ARG A 103 10.14 -1.58 15.03
N ILE A 104 9.84 -1.53 13.73
CA ILE A 104 9.69 -2.74 12.92
C ILE A 104 11.08 -3.34 12.69
N GLU A 105 11.30 -4.58 13.12
CA GLU A 105 12.53 -5.34 12.86
C GLU A 105 12.48 -6.00 11.48
N ARG A 106 11.35 -6.64 11.16
CA ARG A 106 11.05 -7.27 9.88
C ARG A 106 9.54 -7.33 9.65
N ILE A 107 9.12 -7.60 8.42
CA ILE A 107 7.73 -7.89 8.06
C ILE A 107 7.67 -9.32 7.55
N GLU A 108 6.73 -10.10 8.05
CA GLU A 108 6.49 -11.48 7.64
C GLU A 108 5.28 -11.54 6.71
N GLU A 109 5.42 -12.15 5.54
CA GLU A 109 4.34 -12.30 4.58
C GLU A 109 3.46 -13.49 4.98
N LYS A 110 2.19 -13.22 5.29
CA LYS A 110 1.14 -14.22 5.61
C LYS A 110 1.61 -15.27 6.62
N PRO A 111 2.10 -14.88 7.80
CA PRO A 111 2.62 -15.82 8.78
C PRO A 111 1.51 -16.68 9.37
N ALA A 112 1.76 -17.99 9.51
CA ALA A 112 0.83 -18.91 10.17
C ALA A 112 0.61 -18.58 11.66
N VAL A 113 1.60 -17.95 12.31
CA VAL A 113 1.51 -17.45 13.69
C VAL A 113 1.95 -15.99 13.70
N PRO A 114 1.00 -15.04 13.58
CA PRO A 114 1.30 -13.61 13.50
C PRO A 114 2.02 -13.08 14.74
N ALA A 115 3.12 -12.36 14.54
CA ALA A 115 3.90 -11.77 15.63
C ALA A 115 3.24 -10.52 16.25
N SER A 116 2.27 -9.92 15.56
CA SER A 116 1.48 -8.80 16.06
C SER A 116 0.08 -8.80 15.44
N ARG A 117 -0.81 -7.98 15.99
CA ARG A 117 -2.16 -7.73 15.46
C ARG A 117 -2.22 -6.71 14.32
N TYR A 118 -1.06 -6.24 13.86
CA TYR A 118 -0.98 -5.21 12.84
C TYR A 118 -0.77 -5.86 11.48
N ALA A 119 -1.41 -5.29 10.46
CA ALA A 119 -1.16 -5.58 9.06
C ALA A 119 -0.54 -4.35 8.40
N VAL A 120 0.41 -4.58 7.50
CA VAL A 120 0.83 -3.59 6.52
C VAL A 120 -0.28 -3.47 5.48
N THR A 121 -0.89 -2.28 5.39
CA THR A 121 -1.99 -2.01 4.46
C THR A 121 -1.50 -1.95 3.00
N GLY A 122 -2.42 -1.89 2.04
CA GLY A 122 -2.12 -1.72 0.61
C GLY A 122 -1.70 -0.31 0.19
N CYS A 123 -1.11 0.48 1.09
CA CYS A 123 -0.59 1.81 0.78
C CYS A 123 0.89 1.93 1.17
N TYR A 124 1.72 2.24 0.18
CA TYR A 124 3.17 2.26 0.29
C TYR A 124 3.74 3.53 -0.34
N LEU A 125 4.63 4.21 0.37
CA LEU A 125 5.39 5.34 -0.17
C LEU A 125 6.85 4.96 -0.28
N TYR A 126 7.46 5.25 -1.41
CA TYR A 126 8.85 4.93 -1.68
C TYR A 126 9.56 6.06 -2.40
N ASP A 127 10.83 6.23 -2.07
CA ASP A 127 11.76 6.95 -2.92
C ASP A 127 12.14 6.12 -4.16
N ASN A 128 12.84 6.76 -5.09
CA ASN A 128 13.21 6.17 -6.38
C ASN A 128 14.06 4.88 -6.27
N LEU A 129 14.72 4.63 -5.12
CA LEU A 129 15.50 3.41 -4.88
C LEU A 129 14.66 2.14 -5.06
N VAL A 130 13.33 2.24 -4.95
CA VAL A 130 12.41 1.11 -5.03
C VAL A 130 12.56 0.34 -6.34
N PHE A 131 12.83 1.02 -7.45
CA PHE A 131 12.98 0.35 -8.75
C PHE A 131 14.25 -0.50 -8.82
N GLU A 132 15.31 -0.12 -8.11
CA GLU A 132 16.53 -0.93 -7.98
C GLU A 132 16.32 -2.07 -6.97
N VAL A 133 15.53 -1.85 -5.92
CA VAL A 133 15.13 -2.91 -4.99
C VAL A 133 14.33 -3.99 -5.71
N VAL A 134 13.28 -3.61 -6.44
CA VAL A 134 12.41 -4.52 -7.19
C VAL A 134 13.20 -5.32 -8.21
N LYS A 135 14.14 -4.70 -8.93
CA LYS A 135 15.02 -5.39 -9.90
C LYS A 135 15.88 -6.48 -9.25
N GLY A 136 16.23 -6.33 -7.98
CA GLY A 136 17.03 -7.30 -7.23
C GLY A 136 16.23 -8.42 -6.57
N LEU A 137 14.90 -8.39 -6.64
CA LEU A 137 14.06 -9.41 -6.00
C LEU A 137 14.07 -10.73 -6.76
N GLN A 138 13.81 -11.80 -6.02
CA GLN A 138 13.55 -13.13 -6.55
C GLN A 138 12.07 -13.47 -6.30
N PRO A 139 11.41 -14.19 -7.22
CA PRO A 139 10.05 -14.67 -6.97
C PRO A 139 9.99 -15.53 -5.71
N SER A 140 8.90 -15.38 -4.95
CA SER A 140 8.62 -16.21 -3.78
C SER A 140 8.32 -17.66 -4.19
N ALA A 141 8.06 -18.53 -3.21
CA ALA A 141 7.59 -19.89 -3.47
C ALA A 141 6.27 -19.94 -4.27
N ARG A 142 5.52 -18.82 -4.29
CA ARG A 142 4.28 -18.64 -5.09
C ARG A 142 4.55 -18.16 -6.52
N GLY A 143 5.80 -17.83 -6.84
CA GLY A 143 6.17 -17.24 -8.13
C GLY A 143 5.87 -15.74 -8.24
N GLU A 144 5.59 -15.07 -7.11
CA GLU A 144 5.25 -13.65 -7.05
C GLU A 144 6.42 -12.81 -6.54
N LEU A 145 6.55 -11.58 -7.05
CA LEU A 145 7.42 -10.55 -6.48
C LEU A 145 6.67 -9.85 -5.34
N GLU A 146 7.03 -10.21 -4.11
CA GLU A 146 6.34 -9.77 -2.90
C GLU A 146 6.71 -8.32 -2.54
N ILE A 147 5.71 -7.49 -2.27
CA ILE A 147 5.94 -6.14 -1.75
C ILE A 147 6.57 -6.17 -0.35
N THR A 148 6.31 -7.23 0.42
CA THR A 148 6.94 -7.48 1.72
C THR A 148 8.46 -7.59 1.60
N ASP A 149 8.99 -8.14 0.51
CA ASP A 149 10.44 -8.20 0.29
C ASP A 149 11.04 -6.83 -0.05
N VAL A 150 10.30 -5.98 -0.78
CA VAL A 150 10.67 -4.57 -0.99
C VAL A 150 10.76 -3.84 0.36
N ASN A 151 9.72 -3.96 1.18
CA ASN A 151 9.67 -3.33 2.50
C ASN A 151 10.82 -3.79 3.41
N ASN A 152 11.08 -5.10 3.46
CA ASN A 152 12.20 -5.66 4.20
C ASN A 152 13.55 -5.19 3.67
N ALA A 153 13.70 -4.92 2.37
CA ALA A 153 14.91 -4.34 1.81
C ALA A 153 15.15 -2.89 2.28
N TYR A 154 14.10 -2.09 2.50
CA TYR A 154 14.23 -0.76 3.12
C TYR A 154 14.50 -0.86 4.63
N LEU A 155 13.88 -1.81 5.32
CA LEU A 155 14.16 -2.07 6.75
C LEU A 155 15.63 -2.42 6.99
N ARG A 156 16.20 -3.33 6.19
CA ARG A 156 17.64 -3.68 6.25
C ARG A 156 18.57 -2.49 6.05
N ARG A 157 18.10 -1.44 5.35
CA ARG A 157 18.86 -0.20 5.14
C ARG A 157 18.60 0.86 6.22
N GLY A 158 17.73 0.59 7.19
CA GLY A 158 17.30 1.57 8.19
C GLY A 158 16.49 2.74 7.60
N ARG A 159 15.86 2.51 6.44
CA ARG A 159 15.18 3.56 5.65
C ARG A 159 13.66 3.38 5.57
N LEU A 160 13.07 2.42 6.28
CA LEU A 160 11.63 2.25 6.36
C LEU A 160 11.09 2.86 7.66
N GLN A 161 10.15 3.79 7.52
CA GLN A 161 9.31 4.27 8.62
C GLN A 161 7.89 3.72 8.47
N HIS A 162 7.08 3.89 9.49
CA HIS A 162 5.68 3.51 9.43
C HIS A 162 4.79 4.55 10.12
N ASP A 163 3.52 4.53 9.76
CA ASP A 163 2.43 5.13 10.51
C ASP A 163 1.42 4.07 10.89
N VAL A 164 0.64 4.32 11.94
CA VAL A 164 -0.53 3.51 12.28
C VAL A 164 -1.75 4.38 12.02
N ILE A 165 -2.75 3.87 11.31
CA ILE A 165 -3.98 4.64 11.09
C ILE A 165 -4.83 4.69 12.35
N ASP A 166 -5.56 5.78 12.48
CA ASP A 166 -6.79 5.84 13.24
C ASP A 166 -7.95 5.34 12.38
N GLY A 167 -9.02 4.84 13.01
CA GLY A 167 -10.20 4.34 12.30
C GLY A 167 -9.98 3.03 11.53
N TYR A 168 -10.85 2.77 10.56
CA TYR A 168 -10.82 1.53 9.80
C TYR A 168 -9.96 1.60 8.53
N TRP A 169 -9.38 0.44 8.21
CA TRP A 169 -8.91 0.06 6.88
C TRP A 169 -9.69 -1.18 6.44
N ALA A 170 -10.09 -1.21 5.17
CA ALA A 170 -10.80 -2.33 4.58
C ALA A 170 -10.11 -2.77 3.29
N ASP A 171 -9.83 -4.07 3.20
CA ASP A 171 -9.39 -4.76 1.99
C ASP A 171 -10.61 -5.44 1.34
N CYS A 172 -11.09 -4.89 0.23
CA CYS A 172 -12.29 -5.38 -0.44
C CYS A 172 -12.05 -6.65 -1.27
N GLY A 173 -10.80 -7.08 -1.45
CA GLY A 173 -10.40 -8.20 -2.30
C GLY A 173 -10.21 -9.52 -1.57
N GLU A 174 -10.11 -9.51 -0.23
CA GLU A 174 -9.82 -10.70 0.57
C GLU A 174 -10.90 -11.78 0.48
N SER A 175 -12.18 -11.40 0.61
CA SER A 175 -13.32 -12.32 0.60
C SER A 175 -14.65 -11.59 0.32
N PHE A 176 -15.71 -12.34 0.00
CA PHE A 176 -17.06 -11.77 -0.11
C PHE A 176 -17.53 -11.12 1.20
N ASP A 177 -17.16 -11.70 2.34
CA ASP A 177 -17.48 -11.14 3.66
C ASP A 177 -16.71 -9.83 3.90
N SER A 178 -15.43 -9.75 3.48
CA SER A 178 -14.67 -8.52 3.57
C SER A 178 -15.25 -7.42 2.66
N LEU A 179 -15.66 -7.76 1.43
CA LEU A 179 -16.34 -6.83 0.55
C LEU A 179 -17.65 -6.30 1.17
N LEU A 180 -18.47 -7.16 1.76
CA LEU A 180 -19.69 -6.75 2.46
C LEU A 180 -19.36 -5.84 3.66
N ARG A 181 -18.37 -6.23 4.48
CA ARG A 181 -17.90 -5.45 5.63
C ARG A 181 -17.44 -4.05 5.20
N ALA A 182 -16.66 -3.94 4.12
CA ALA A 182 -16.20 -2.67 3.59
C ALA A 182 -17.38 -1.76 3.20
N ASN A 183 -18.40 -2.29 2.54
CA ASN A 183 -19.61 -1.54 2.19
C ASN A 183 -20.36 -1.04 3.44
N VAL A 184 -20.48 -1.88 4.46
CA VAL A 184 -21.11 -1.48 5.75
C VAL A 184 -20.30 -0.38 6.42
N LEU A 185 -18.97 -0.53 6.52
CA LEU A 185 -18.08 0.46 7.12
C LEU A 185 -18.18 1.82 6.42
N VAL A 186 -18.13 1.84 5.08
CA VAL A 186 -18.25 3.08 4.29
C VAL A 186 -19.62 3.72 4.49
N LYS A 187 -20.70 2.93 4.47
CA LYS A 187 -22.07 3.43 4.70
C LYS A 187 -22.21 4.09 6.07
N GLU A 188 -21.63 3.49 7.11
CA GLU A 188 -21.81 3.94 8.49
C GLU A 188 -20.87 5.09 8.87
N ASN A 189 -19.64 5.08 8.37
CA ASN A 189 -18.57 5.95 8.87
C ASN A 189 -18.01 6.91 7.80
N GLY A 190 -18.35 6.71 6.53
CA GLY A 190 -17.72 7.40 5.40
C GLY A 190 -16.29 6.94 5.14
N ALA A 191 -15.65 7.47 4.09
CA ALA A 191 -14.27 7.19 3.74
C ALA A 191 -13.51 8.47 3.37
N ASN A 192 -12.18 8.43 3.41
CA ASN A 192 -11.29 9.55 3.09
C ASN A 192 -11.63 10.85 3.85
N LYS A 193 -12.04 10.72 5.12
CA LYS A 193 -12.30 11.88 5.98
C LYS A 193 -10.99 12.61 6.27
N PRO A 194 -11.01 13.96 6.41
CA PRO A 194 -9.83 14.67 6.85
C PRO A 194 -9.39 14.16 8.23
N VAL A 195 -8.08 13.96 8.40
CA VAL A 195 -7.52 13.70 9.73
C VAL A 195 -7.54 15.03 10.48
N THR A 196 -8.45 15.19 11.42
CA THR A 196 -8.33 16.20 12.47
C THR A 196 -7.26 15.69 13.44
N GLU A 197 -6.18 16.45 13.65
CA GLU A 197 -5.01 16.05 14.45
C GLU A 197 -5.34 15.12 15.63
N PRO A 198 -4.69 13.95 15.76
CA PRO A 198 -4.82 13.16 16.97
C PRO A 198 -4.13 13.89 18.12
N ALA A 199 -4.77 13.92 19.29
CA ALA A 199 -4.08 14.20 20.54
C ALA A 199 -2.85 13.28 20.63
N ARG A 200 -1.67 13.88 20.81
CA ARG A 200 -0.39 13.18 20.95
C ARG A 200 -0.58 11.94 21.82
N LEU A 201 -0.29 10.75 21.29
CA LEU A 201 -0.08 9.56 22.11
C LEU A 201 1.04 9.89 23.10
N SER A 202 0.69 10.06 24.36
CA SER A 202 1.64 10.19 25.45
C SER A 202 2.44 8.89 25.54
N ALA A 203 3.76 9.07 25.68
CA ALA A 203 4.77 8.03 25.84
C ALA A 203 4.45 6.98 26.91
#